data_AF-A0A0A1U3C4-F1
#
_entry.id   AF-A0A0A1U3C4-F1
#
_cell.length_a   1.000
_cell.length_b   1.000
_cell.length_c   1.000
_cell.angle_alpha   90.00
_cell.angle_beta   90.00
_cell.angle_gamma   90.00
#
_symmetry.space_group_name_H-M   'P 1'
#
loop_
_entity.id
_entity.type
_entity.pdbx_description
1 polymer ?
#
loop_
_entity_poly.entity_id
_entity_poly.type
_entity_poly.pdbx_seq_one_letter_code
_entity_poly.pdbx_strand_id
1 'polypeptide(L)'
;MSQLDGYHMVIVSRYLTTLHDLFNIEKINKKYNGNLTKFHANPIPINKDSIKYFPNIETLNIWSDSAETFGNEVFGPKLLKPKNKHTFFHINVWCEVEYNLTQTQTPAEVSYKNITYTMDDCKKYGELIPKTVTNLGLSCFNSTQKTAITIPNNVTSLQRSCFFNAVSLVSVKLPKYLKEVGESCCHVCKDLTSFDMPNTVTSVGAGAFFECKKLTMLSFPDGVTKIPEQCCHNCEGLKSVTFPPFISSVGLFAFEECYSLQSVEIKNCQYCIGKMAFYKCSNITSLSIGRTLKELGDECCYKCEKLEKVELPSSITRLGTCCFMKCSSLASIKLPEKLSKVSYNCFDGCEKLEEIVIPEGVVVFEECAFKNCVNLKKKSFSGCSNLELVVPSTVTELGENCFLGCLKVDDMTKKE
;
A
#
# COMPACT_ATOMS: atom_id res chain seq x y z
N MET A 1 25.38 34.51 -8.65
CA MET A 1 25.11 33.07 -8.50
C MET A 1 26.12 32.49 -7.53
N SER A 2 25.68 31.91 -6.41
CA SER A 2 26.56 31.15 -5.51
C SER A 2 27.13 29.94 -6.27
N GLN A 3 28.46 29.86 -6.39
CA GLN A 3 29.13 28.75 -7.05
C GLN A 3 29.43 27.63 -6.04
N LEU A 4 29.25 26.37 -6.46
CA LEU A 4 29.63 25.20 -5.65
C LEU A 4 31.15 25.15 -5.48
N ASP A 5 31.62 24.98 -4.25
CA ASP A 5 33.03 24.81 -3.89
C ASP A 5 33.36 23.38 -3.43
N GLY A 6 34.57 23.16 -2.93
CA GLY A 6 35.01 21.86 -2.44
C GLY A 6 34.24 21.34 -1.20
N TYR A 7 33.74 22.22 -0.32
CA TYR A 7 32.93 21.82 0.83
C TYR A 7 31.54 21.36 0.41
N HIS A 8 30.98 21.97 -0.63
CA HIS A 8 29.72 21.48 -1.22
C HIS A 8 29.88 20.07 -1.76
N MET A 9 31.04 19.71 -2.33
CA MET A 9 31.30 18.35 -2.82
C MET A 9 31.42 17.32 -1.69
N VAL A 10 31.89 17.72 -0.50
CA VAL A 10 31.87 16.87 0.69
C VAL A 10 30.42 16.52 1.08
N ILE A 11 29.48 17.45 0.92
CA ILE A 11 28.06 17.17 1.16
C ILE A 11 27.50 16.24 0.07
N VAL A 12 27.77 16.54 -1.20
CA VAL A 12 27.29 15.76 -2.36
C VAL A 12 27.81 14.32 -2.33
N SER A 13 29.04 14.10 -1.85
CA SER A 13 29.65 12.78 -1.81
C SER A 13 28.88 11.73 -1.01
N ARG A 14 28.00 12.15 -0.09
CA ARG A 14 27.13 11.24 0.69
C ARG A 14 26.08 10.52 -0.17
N TYR A 15 25.88 10.97 -1.41
CA TYR A 15 24.98 10.36 -2.39
C TYR A 15 25.73 9.46 -3.39
N LEU A 16 27.04 9.33 -3.27
CA LEU A 16 27.84 8.45 -4.12
C LEU A 16 27.90 7.05 -3.51
N THR A 17 28.18 6.06 -4.34
CA THR A 17 28.16 4.66 -3.91
C THR A 17 29.54 4.02 -3.94
N THR A 18 30.46 4.54 -4.76
CA THR A 18 31.79 3.95 -4.94
C THR A 18 32.93 4.96 -4.78
N LEU A 19 34.11 4.43 -4.46
CA LEU A 19 35.34 5.21 -4.44
C LEU A 19 35.70 5.75 -5.84
N HIS A 20 35.30 5.04 -6.89
CA HIS A 20 35.50 5.48 -8.27
C HIS A 20 34.73 6.77 -8.56
N ASP A 21 33.50 6.90 -8.06
CA ASP A 21 32.70 8.12 -8.19
C ASP A 21 33.39 9.33 -7.54
N LEU A 22 33.97 9.13 -6.36
CA LEU A 22 34.71 10.17 -5.66
C LEU A 22 35.93 10.65 -6.47
N PHE A 23 36.71 9.72 -7.01
CA PHE A 23 37.84 10.08 -7.87
C PHE A 23 37.39 10.79 -9.15
N ASN A 24 36.25 10.42 -9.72
CA ASN A 24 35.72 11.10 -10.90
C ASN A 24 35.36 12.55 -10.58
N ILE A 25 34.81 12.85 -9.39
CA ILE A 25 34.54 14.24 -8.97
C ILE A 25 35.83 15.07 -8.90
N GLU A 26 36.91 14.54 -8.33
CA GLU A 26 38.18 15.28 -8.28
C GLU A 26 38.75 15.55 -9.69
N LYS A 27 38.48 14.66 -10.65
CA LYS A 27 38.95 14.80 -12.04
C LYS A 27 38.10 15.77 -12.88
N ILE A 28 36.83 15.99 -12.53
CA ILE A 28 35.92 16.84 -13.32
C ILE A 28 36.35 18.32 -13.28
N ASN A 29 36.91 18.80 -12.17
CA ASN A 29 37.36 20.19 -12.06
C ASN A 29 38.51 20.34 -11.06
N LYS A 30 39.55 21.09 -11.43
CA LYS A 30 40.72 21.38 -10.57
C LYS A 30 40.34 21.96 -9.21
N LYS A 31 39.22 22.67 -9.08
CA LYS A 31 38.73 23.23 -7.81
C LYS A 31 38.29 22.16 -6.78
N TYR A 32 38.09 20.92 -7.23
CA TYR A 32 37.72 19.78 -6.39
C TYR A 32 38.92 18.87 -6.06
N ASN A 33 40.12 19.21 -6.54
CA ASN A 33 41.32 18.46 -6.25
C ASN A 33 41.64 18.50 -4.74
N GLY A 34 42.09 17.36 -4.18
CA GLY A 34 42.38 17.22 -2.76
C GLY A 34 41.14 17.30 -1.87
N ASN A 35 39.95 17.00 -2.41
CA ASN A 35 38.73 16.94 -1.60
C ASN A 35 38.74 15.71 -0.68
N LEU A 36 39.40 14.62 -1.06
CA LEU A 36 39.50 13.42 -0.24
C LEU A 36 40.16 13.65 1.13
N THR A 37 41.09 14.61 1.22
CA THR A 37 41.72 14.98 2.50
C THR A 37 40.82 15.83 3.39
N LYS A 38 39.67 16.31 2.90
CA LYS A 38 38.72 17.13 3.68
C LYS A 38 37.69 16.30 4.44
N PHE A 39 37.64 14.99 4.21
CA PHE A 39 36.72 14.11 4.91
C PHE A 39 37.27 13.71 6.27
N HIS A 40 36.55 14.14 7.32
CA HIS A 40 36.74 13.63 8.68
C HIS A 40 35.86 12.42 8.98
N ALA A 41 34.96 12.06 8.06
CA ALA A 41 34.19 10.82 8.11
C ALA A 41 34.04 10.22 6.71
N ASN A 42 34.09 8.90 6.58
CA ASN A 42 33.93 8.26 5.27
C ASN A 42 32.52 8.49 4.73
N PRO A 43 32.36 9.04 3.51
CA PRO A 43 31.05 9.30 2.92
C PRO A 43 30.40 8.05 2.32
N ILE A 44 31.20 7.00 2.09
CA ILE A 44 30.84 5.72 1.47
C ILE A 44 31.48 4.57 2.26
N PRO A 45 31.08 3.30 2.04
CA PRO A 45 31.79 2.15 2.60
C PRO A 45 33.27 2.14 2.20
N ILE A 46 34.15 1.87 3.18
CA ILE A 46 35.60 1.75 2.99
C ILE A 46 36.12 0.45 3.62
N ASN A 47 37.32 0.03 3.20
CA ASN A 47 38.02 -1.17 3.65
C ASN A 47 39.50 -0.86 3.92
N LYS A 48 40.28 -1.87 4.30
CA LYS A 48 41.71 -1.75 4.61
C LYS A 48 42.57 -1.15 3.49
N ASP A 49 42.18 -1.36 2.24
CA ASP A 49 42.93 -0.84 1.08
C ASP A 49 42.55 0.59 0.73
N SER A 50 41.30 0.97 0.98
CA SER A 50 40.74 2.28 0.60
C SER A 50 40.83 3.34 1.69
N ILE A 51 41.00 2.96 2.96
CA ILE A 51 41.16 3.92 4.06
C ILE A 51 42.33 4.89 3.85
N LYS A 52 43.39 4.45 3.16
CA LYS A 52 44.58 5.28 2.84
C LYS A 52 44.27 6.54 2.04
N TYR A 53 43.13 6.57 1.33
CA TYR A 53 42.70 7.75 0.57
C TYR A 53 42.01 8.81 1.43
N PHE A 54 41.69 8.49 2.69
CA PHE A 54 41.05 9.39 3.66
C PHE A 54 41.99 9.65 4.84
N PRO A 55 43.10 10.38 4.66
CA PRO A 55 44.17 10.48 5.66
C PRO A 55 43.76 11.18 6.96
N ASN A 56 42.68 11.99 6.93
CA ASN A 56 42.18 12.77 8.07
C ASN A 56 40.88 12.18 8.66
N ILE A 57 40.59 10.90 8.40
CA ILE A 57 39.37 10.27 8.91
C ILE A 57 39.44 10.09 10.42
N GLU A 58 38.50 10.71 11.12
CA GLU A 58 38.38 10.62 12.58
C GLU A 58 37.11 9.86 12.98
N THR A 59 36.08 9.90 12.15
CA THR A 59 34.81 9.21 12.37
C THR A 59 34.59 8.10 11.35
N LEU A 60 34.38 6.87 11.82
CA LEU A 60 33.98 5.77 10.95
C LEU A 60 32.45 5.72 10.83
N ASN A 61 31.93 5.89 9.62
CA ASN A 61 30.55 5.57 9.28
C ASN A 61 30.46 4.12 8.78
N ILE A 62 29.68 3.30 9.48
CA ILE A 62 29.35 1.92 9.11
C ILE A 62 27.99 1.92 8.44
N TRP A 63 27.97 1.57 7.15
CA TRP A 63 26.76 1.64 6.31
C TRP A 63 26.06 0.29 6.15
N SER A 64 26.72 -0.84 6.47
CA SER A 64 26.18 -2.19 6.46
C SER A 64 26.77 -3.03 7.60
N ASP A 65 26.08 -4.11 7.97
CA ASP A 65 26.53 -5.10 8.95
C ASP A 65 27.82 -5.84 8.55
N SER A 66 28.07 -5.91 7.25
CA SER A 66 29.23 -6.53 6.60
C SER A 66 30.39 -5.56 6.39
N ALA A 67 30.24 -4.28 6.72
CA ALA A 67 31.29 -3.30 6.53
C ALA A 67 32.52 -3.59 7.40
N GLU A 68 33.70 -3.22 6.91
CA GLU A 68 34.93 -3.34 7.68
C GLU A 68 34.86 -2.44 8.92
N THR A 69 35.07 -3.05 10.10
CA THR A 69 35.08 -2.33 11.39
C THR A 69 36.49 -1.97 11.84
N PHE A 70 37.51 -2.36 11.07
CA PHE A 70 38.93 -2.14 11.34
C PHE A 70 39.36 -2.62 12.74
N GLY A 71 38.79 -3.76 13.15
CA GLY A 71 39.07 -4.33 14.47
C GLY A 71 38.26 -3.73 15.63
N ASN A 72 37.33 -2.80 15.37
CA ASN A 72 36.41 -2.32 16.40
C ASN A 72 35.27 -3.33 16.61
N GLU A 73 34.90 -3.58 17.87
CA GLU A 73 33.81 -4.46 18.27
C GLU A 73 32.53 -3.64 18.31
N VAL A 74 31.75 -3.68 17.21
CA VAL A 74 30.55 -2.85 17.00
C VAL A 74 29.25 -3.69 17.00
N PHE A 75 29.36 -4.96 16.61
CA PHE A 75 28.23 -5.90 16.46
C PHE A 75 28.33 -7.10 17.42
N GLY A 76 29.08 -6.94 18.51
CA GLY A 76 29.29 -7.94 19.54
C GLY A 76 30.77 -8.28 19.74
N PRO A 77 31.08 -9.05 20.79
CA PRO A 77 32.45 -9.45 21.08
C PRO A 77 33.00 -10.35 19.98
N LYS A 78 34.23 -10.08 19.52
CA LYS A 78 34.91 -10.96 18.57
C LYS A 78 35.58 -12.11 19.34
N LEU A 79 35.46 -13.33 18.84
CA LEU A 79 36.12 -14.51 19.42
C LEU A 79 37.66 -14.37 19.47
N LEU A 80 38.23 -13.52 18.63
CA LEU A 80 39.67 -13.25 18.54
C LEU A 80 39.94 -11.74 18.59
N LYS A 81 40.86 -11.32 19.47
CA LYS A 81 41.32 -9.92 19.52
C LYS A 81 42.03 -9.57 18.21
N PRO A 82 41.62 -8.51 17.51
CA PRO A 82 42.20 -8.14 16.23
C PRO A 82 43.65 -7.65 16.41
N LYS A 83 44.58 -8.20 15.62
CA LYS A 83 46.01 -7.84 15.69
C LYS A 83 46.31 -6.41 15.21
N ASN A 84 45.46 -5.84 14.33
CA ASN A 84 45.64 -4.51 13.72
C ASN A 84 44.35 -3.69 13.86
N LYS A 85 44.10 -3.16 15.06
CA LYS A 85 42.95 -2.27 15.32
C LYS A 85 43.30 -0.85 14.86
N HIS A 86 42.45 -0.24 14.03
CA HIS A 86 42.49 1.19 13.75
C HIS A 86 41.55 1.91 14.73
N THR A 87 42.05 2.91 15.43
CA THR A 87 41.26 3.69 16.39
C THR A 87 40.65 4.89 15.68
N PHE A 88 39.35 5.08 15.84
CA PHE A 88 38.63 6.26 15.38
C PHE A 88 38.20 7.08 16.60
N PHE A 89 38.09 8.39 16.46
CA PHE A 89 37.53 9.27 17.50
C PHE A 89 36.07 8.95 17.78
N HIS A 90 35.31 8.61 16.74
CA HIS A 90 33.90 8.23 16.85
C HIS A 90 33.49 7.20 15.80
N ILE A 91 32.46 6.42 16.07
CA ILE A 91 31.89 5.45 15.15
C ILE A 91 30.38 5.69 15.06
N ASN A 92 29.89 5.94 13.85
CA ASN A 92 28.46 6.01 13.55
C ASN A 92 28.02 4.72 12.87
N VAL A 93 27.03 4.04 13.43
CA VAL A 93 26.41 2.87 12.82
C VAL A 93 25.09 3.30 12.19
N TRP A 94 25.07 3.34 10.86
CA TRP A 94 23.91 3.77 10.07
C TRP A 94 23.03 2.60 9.61
N CYS A 95 23.59 1.40 9.52
CA CYS A 95 22.80 0.20 9.27
C CYS A 95 21.88 -0.13 10.45
N GLU A 96 20.82 -0.87 10.16
CA GLU A 96 19.86 -1.32 11.17
C GLU A 96 20.53 -2.24 12.19
N VAL A 97 20.26 -2.00 13.47
CA VAL A 97 20.68 -2.86 14.58
C VAL A 97 19.54 -3.06 15.57
N GLU A 98 19.53 -4.19 16.27
CA GLU A 98 18.58 -4.46 17.34
C GLU A 98 18.88 -3.64 18.59
N TYR A 99 17.85 -3.28 19.35
CA TYR A 99 18.00 -2.48 20.56
C TYR A 99 18.88 -3.15 21.61
N ASN A 100 18.74 -4.46 21.84
CA ASN A 100 19.58 -5.23 22.76
C ASN A 100 21.08 -5.06 22.49
N LEU A 101 21.51 -5.00 21.22
CA LEU A 101 22.92 -4.77 20.87
C LEU A 101 23.43 -3.46 21.48
N THR A 102 22.64 -2.39 21.37
CA THR A 102 22.99 -1.05 21.87
C THR A 102 23.12 -0.99 23.39
N GLN A 103 22.51 -1.95 24.10
CA GLN A 103 22.61 -2.05 25.56
C GLN A 103 23.89 -2.77 26.02
N THR A 104 24.48 -3.58 25.15
CA THR A 104 25.68 -4.38 25.46
C THR A 104 27.00 -3.68 25.15
N GLN A 105 26.96 -2.58 24.39
CA GLN A 105 28.15 -1.89 23.89
C GLN A 105 28.13 -0.42 24.25
N THR A 106 28.85 -0.11 25.33
CA THR A 106 29.03 1.26 25.82
C THR A 106 30.52 1.64 25.86
N PRO A 107 31.24 1.78 24.74
CA PRO A 107 32.20 2.86 24.64
C PRO A 107 31.42 4.15 24.37
N ALA A 108 31.82 5.26 24.98
CA ALA A 108 31.26 6.59 24.72
C ALA A 108 31.42 7.08 23.25
N GLU A 109 32.07 6.26 22.42
CA GLU A 109 32.55 6.55 21.07
C GLU A 109 31.68 5.94 19.96
N VAL A 110 30.65 5.14 20.28
CA VAL A 110 29.77 4.53 19.26
C VAL A 110 28.38 5.12 19.34
N SER A 111 27.82 5.53 18.19
CA SER A 111 26.43 5.97 18.10
C SER A 111 25.66 5.21 17.02
N TYR A 112 24.58 4.58 17.44
CA TYR A 112 23.66 3.85 16.57
C TYR A 112 22.56 4.79 16.08
N LYS A 113 22.39 4.88 14.76
CA LYS A 113 21.46 5.82 14.12
C LYS A 113 20.16 5.17 13.67
N ASN A 114 20.15 3.84 13.50
CA ASN A 114 19.01 3.07 13.05
C ASN A 114 18.79 1.87 13.98
N ILE A 115 17.96 2.05 15.01
CA ILE A 115 17.76 1.09 16.10
C ILE A 115 16.35 0.52 16.03
N THR A 116 16.24 -0.79 15.90
CA THR A 116 14.98 -1.52 15.82
C THR A 116 14.66 -2.20 17.15
N TYR A 117 13.45 -2.00 17.66
CA TYR A 117 12.94 -2.67 18.85
C TYR A 117 12.20 -3.93 18.45
N THR A 118 12.82 -5.09 18.68
CA THR A 118 12.31 -6.39 18.22
C THR A 118 11.33 -7.02 19.22
N MET A 119 10.73 -8.14 18.85
CA MET A 119 9.94 -8.97 19.77
C MET A 119 10.76 -9.46 20.96
N ASP A 120 12.03 -9.82 20.76
CA ASP A 120 12.89 -10.29 21.83
C ASP A 120 13.32 -9.14 22.76
N ASP A 121 13.52 -7.94 22.21
CA ASP A 121 13.67 -6.73 23.02
C ASP A 121 12.44 -6.47 23.88
N CYS A 122 11.24 -6.59 23.28
CA CYS A 122 10.00 -6.39 24.02
C CYS A 122 9.81 -7.43 25.14
N LYS A 123 10.17 -8.70 24.92
CA LYS A 123 10.15 -9.73 25.97
C LYS A 123 11.14 -9.43 27.10
N LYS A 124 12.31 -8.88 26.76
CA LYS A 124 13.41 -8.65 27.71
C LYS A 124 13.27 -7.35 28.50
N TYR A 125 12.89 -6.27 27.83
CA TYR A 125 12.85 -4.91 28.38
C TYR A 125 11.41 -4.39 28.60
N GLY A 126 10.41 -5.14 28.15
CA GLY A 126 9.00 -4.80 28.26
C GLY A 126 8.49 -3.96 27.09
N GLU A 127 7.25 -3.48 27.22
CA GLU A 127 6.54 -2.79 26.15
C GLU A 127 6.67 -1.25 26.19
N LEU A 128 7.65 -0.71 26.92
CA LEU A 128 7.94 0.74 26.92
C LEU A 128 8.97 1.02 25.82
N ILE A 129 8.58 1.76 24.78
CA ILE A 129 9.45 2.04 23.63
C ILE A 129 10.54 3.05 24.03
N PRO A 130 11.84 2.68 23.95
CA PRO A 130 12.94 3.59 24.22
C PRO A 130 13.01 4.77 23.24
N LYS A 131 13.38 5.96 23.72
CA LYS A 131 13.49 7.20 22.91
C LYS A 131 14.61 7.20 21.86
N THR A 132 15.45 6.17 21.84
CA THR A 132 16.51 5.99 20.85
C THR A 132 16.06 5.13 19.67
N VAL A 133 14.97 4.37 19.82
CA VAL A 133 14.46 3.42 18.81
C VAL A 133 13.86 4.13 17.62
N THR A 134 14.33 3.83 16.42
CA THR A 134 13.86 4.39 15.16
C THR A 134 12.88 3.49 14.41
N ASN A 135 12.81 2.19 14.72
CA ASN A 135 11.82 1.28 14.13
C ASN A 135 11.22 0.34 15.16
N LEU A 136 9.95 0.00 14.97
CA LEU A 136 9.32 -1.10 15.68
C LEU A 136 9.40 -2.34 14.82
N GLY A 137 10.10 -3.36 15.33
CA GLY A 137 10.50 -4.55 14.57
C GLY A 137 9.39 -5.56 14.37
N LEU A 138 9.72 -6.62 13.62
CA LEU A 138 8.85 -7.77 13.35
C LEU A 138 8.14 -8.23 14.64
N SER A 139 6.81 -8.20 14.62
CA SER A 139 5.96 -8.74 15.69
C SER A 139 6.25 -8.20 17.10
N CYS A 140 6.85 -7.01 17.23
CA CYS A 140 7.37 -6.57 18.53
C CYS A 140 6.31 -6.38 19.62
N PHE A 141 5.07 -6.00 19.27
CA PHE A 141 3.90 -5.92 20.16
C PHE A 141 2.84 -6.99 19.84
N ASN A 142 3.26 -8.13 19.31
CA ASN A 142 2.33 -9.23 19.03
C ASN A 142 1.59 -9.67 20.31
N SER A 143 0.27 -9.77 20.21
CA SER A 143 -0.62 -10.23 21.28
C SER A 143 -0.52 -9.41 22.57
N THR A 144 -0.09 -8.14 22.47
CA THR A 144 -0.10 -7.21 23.58
C THR A 144 -1.50 -7.07 24.18
N GLN A 145 -1.55 -6.98 25.51
CA GLN A 145 -2.80 -6.77 26.27
C GLN A 145 -3.09 -5.29 26.52
N LYS A 146 -2.23 -4.38 26.02
CA LYS A 146 -2.45 -2.94 26.15
C LYS A 146 -3.64 -2.49 25.32
N THR A 147 -4.39 -1.57 25.90
CA THR A 147 -5.49 -0.88 25.23
C THR A 147 -5.04 0.33 24.43
N ALA A 148 -3.87 0.90 24.75
CA ALA A 148 -3.30 2.02 24.03
C ALA A 148 -1.76 1.95 24.01
N ILE A 149 -1.18 2.33 22.88
CA ILE A 149 0.27 2.44 22.69
C ILE A 149 0.60 3.84 22.17
N THR A 150 1.63 4.47 22.76
CA THR A 150 2.19 5.73 22.26
C THR A 150 3.56 5.49 21.68
N ILE A 151 3.72 5.79 20.39
CA ILE A 151 4.97 5.59 19.67
C ILE A 151 5.79 6.89 19.67
N PRO A 152 7.06 6.87 20.10
CA PRO A 152 7.94 8.04 20.09
C PRO A 152 8.20 8.61 18.68
N ASN A 153 8.33 9.94 18.57
CA ASN A 153 8.45 10.65 17.29
C ASN A 153 9.70 10.35 16.46
N ASN A 154 10.71 9.72 17.05
CA ASN A 154 11.91 9.26 16.34
C ASN A 154 11.68 7.93 15.60
N VAL A 155 10.57 7.24 15.85
CA VAL A 155 10.17 6.04 15.09
C VAL A 155 9.68 6.45 13.71
N THR A 156 10.27 5.85 12.68
CA THR A 156 9.96 6.11 11.27
C THR A 156 9.32 4.92 10.56
N SER A 157 9.42 3.69 11.09
CA SER A 157 8.82 2.50 10.50
C SER A 157 8.17 1.60 11.55
N LEU A 158 6.98 1.08 11.22
CA LEU A 158 6.33 -0.04 11.88
C LEU A 158 6.49 -1.26 10.98
N GLN A 159 7.32 -2.22 11.36
CA GLN A 159 7.59 -3.38 10.52
C GLN A 159 6.45 -4.40 10.57
N ARG A 160 6.62 -5.49 9.80
CA ARG A 160 5.64 -6.57 9.64
C ARG A 160 5.09 -7.05 10.98
N SER A 161 3.78 -7.22 11.06
CA SER A 161 3.07 -7.79 12.20
C SER A 161 3.28 -7.07 13.54
N CYS A 162 3.73 -5.80 13.53
CA CYS A 162 4.08 -5.05 14.74
C CYS A 162 3.07 -5.19 15.89
N PHE A 163 1.77 -5.07 15.63
CA PHE A 163 0.65 -5.22 16.56
C PHE A 163 -0.23 -6.44 16.25
N PHE A 164 0.32 -7.49 15.63
CA PHE A 164 -0.44 -8.69 15.27
C PHE A 164 -1.16 -9.27 16.49
N ASN A 165 -2.44 -9.62 16.34
CA ASN A 165 -3.28 -10.20 17.39
C ASN A 165 -3.37 -9.38 18.69
N ALA A 166 -3.12 -8.06 18.63
CA ALA A 166 -3.35 -7.13 19.74
C ALA A 166 -4.86 -6.86 19.93
N VAL A 167 -5.61 -7.90 20.33
CA VAL A 167 -7.08 -7.89 20.31
C VAL A 167 -7.71 -6.82 21.20
N SER A 168 -7.02 -6.43 22.28
CA SER A 168 -7.47 -5.42 23.25
C SER A 168 -7.05 -3.99 22.87
N LEU A 169 -6.26 -3.81 21.81
CA LEU A 169 -5.69 -2.53 21.41
C LEU A 169 -6.76 -1.64 20.77
N VAL A 170 -7.11 -0.55 21.45
CA VAL A 170 -8.15 0.39 21.04
C VAL A 170 -7.59 1.54 20.20
N SER A 171 -6.35 1.98 20.50
CA SER A 171 -5.72 3.14 19.86
C SER A 171 -4.20 3.05 19.82
N VAL A 172 -3.61 3.64 18.77
CA VAL A 172 -2.16 3.80 18.62
C VAL A 172 -1.86 5.25 18.29
N LYS A 173 -1.13 5.94 19.16
CA LYS A 173 -0.64 7.30 18.87
C LYS A 173 0.64 7.21 18.03
N LEU A 174 0.49 7.49 16.74
CA LEU A 174 1.55 7.39 15.74
C LEU A 174 2.54 8.57 15.81
N PRO A 175 3.81 8.35 15.39
CA PRO A 175 4.82 9.40 15.38
C PRO A 175 4.66 10.32 14.17
N LYS A 176 5.00 11.61 14.33
CA LYS A 176 4.80 12.64 13.29
C LYS A 176 5.50 12.35 11.96
N TYR A 177 6.63 11.63 11.99
CA TYR A 177 7.48 11.38 10.83
C TYR A 177 7.44 9.94 10.33
N LEU A 178 6.38 9.19 10.68
CA LEU A 178 6.21 7.81 10.22
C LEU A 178 6.20 7.72 8.69
N LYS A 179 6.95 6.79 8.13
CA LYS A 179 7.08 6.55 6.69
C LYS A 179 6.38 5.28 6.23
N GLU A 180 6.30 4.28 7.10
CA GLU A 180 5.89 2.94 6.74
C GLU A 180 5.01 2.30 7.81
N VAL A 181 3.94 1.64 7.35
CA VAL A 181 3.11 0.70 8.09
C VAL A 181 3.24 -0.66 7.43
N GLY A 182 3.88 -1.61 8.09
CA GLY A 182 4.26 -2.89 7.52
C GLY A 182 3.10 -3.85 7.25
N GLU A 183 3.41 -4.95 6.57
CA GLU A 183 2.45 -6.04 6.30
C GLU A 183 1.85 -6.58 7.60
N SER A 184 0.55 -6.83 7.64
CA SER A 184 -0.16 -7.35 8.81
C SER A 184 0.04 -6.55 10.10
N CYS A 185 0.43 -5.27 10.02
CA CYS A 185 0.81 -4.45 11.18
C CYS A 185 -0.23 -4.48 12.30
N CYS A 186 -1.51 -4.31 11.99
CA CYS A 186 -2.63 -4.35 12.94
C CYS A 186 -3.57 -5.54 12.69
N HIS A 187 -3.07 -6.66 12.14
CA HIS A 187 -3.88 -7.83 11.84
C HIS A 187 -4.51 -8.38 13.15
N VAL A 188 -5.83 -8.58 13.16
CA VAL A 188 -6.65 -9.04 14.29
C VAL A 188 -6.65 -8.06 15.48
N CYS A 189 -6.41 -6.77 15.26
CA CYS A 189 -6.65 -5.74 16.28
C CYS A 189 -8.15 -5.44 16.40
N LYS A 190 -8.91 -6.40 16.96
CA LYS A 190 -10.38 -6.41 16.96
C LYS A 190 -11.00 -5.19 17.64
N ASP A 191 -10.35 -4.63 18.66
CA ASP A 191 -10.84 -3.45 19.38
C ASP A 191 -10.35 -2.10 18.84
N LEU A 192 -9.51 -2.11 17.80
CA LEU A 192 -8.95 -0.88 17.23
C LEU A 192 -10.07 -0.05 16.59
N THR A 193 -10.25 1.19 17.05
CA THR A 193 -11.37 2.04 16.61
C THR A 193 -10.97 3.08 15.56
N SER A 194 -9.71 3.50 15.59
CA SER A 194 -9.10 4.51 14.71
C SER A 194 -7.61 4.23 14.52
N PHE A 195 -7.07 4.65 13.38
CA PHE A 195 -5.64 4.56 13.08
C PHE A 195 -5.23 5.75 12.18
N ASP A 196 -4.81 6.84 12.82
CA ASP A 196 -4.59 8.14 12.16
C ASP A 196 -3.18 8.24 11.57
N MET A 197 -3.00 7.72 10.35
CA MET A 197 -1.73 7.78 9.62
C MET A 197 -1.32 9.24 9.32
N PRO A 198 -0.08 9.67 9.64
CA PRO A 198 0.40 11.00 9.27
C PRO A 198 0.68 11.08 7.76
N ASN A 199 0.63 12.31 7.20
CA ASN A 199 0.89 12.57 5.77
C ASN A 199 2.29 12.16 5.28
N THR A 200 3.19 11.81 6.18
CA THR A 200 4.53 11.35 5.86
C THR A 200 4.60 9.88 5.44
N VAL A 201 3.53 9.10 5.68
CA VAL A 201 3.47 7.68 5.29
C VAL A 201 3.37 7.55 3.78
N THR A 202 4.25 6.74 3.21
CA THR A 202 4.33 6.47 1.76
C THR A 202 4.12 4.99 1.43
N SER A 203 4.18 4.12 2.44
CA SER A 203 4.04 2.66 2.28
C SER A 203 3.10 2.09 3.34
N VAL A 204 2.14 1.29 2.89
CA VAL A 204 1.26 0.46 3.72
C VAL A 204 1.38 -0.97 3.19
N GLY A 205 1.55 -1.95 4.07
CA GLY A 205 1.72 -3.36 3.70
C GLY A 205 0.40 -4.10 3.51
N ALA A 206 0.46 -5.28 2.89
CA ALA A 206 -0.69 -6.17 2.72
C ALA A 206 -1.26 -6.59 4.08
N GLY A 207 -2.60 -6.69 4.17
CA GLY A 207 -3.27 -7.09 5.40
C GLY A 207 -3.07 -6.16 6.61
N ALA A 208 -2.58 -4.92 6.41
CA ALA A 208 -2.22 -4.03 7.52
C ALA A 208 -3.32 -3.84 8.59
N PHE A 209 -4.59 -3.90 8.20
CA PHE A 209 -5.75 -3.78 9.09
C PHE A 209 -6.70 -4.99 8.99
N PHE A 210 -6.19 -6.16 8.57
CA PHE A 210 -6.99 -7.38 8.46
C PHE A 210 -7.73 -7.69 9.77
N GLU A 211 -9.04 -7.95 9.72
CA GLU A 211 -9.91 -8.21 10.88
C GLU A 211 -9.90 -7.13 11.98
N CYS A 212 -9.65 -5.86 11.64
CA CYS A 212 -9.88 -4.73 12.57
C CYS A 212 -11.38 -4.42 12.70
N LYS A 213 -12.13 -5.31 13.34
CA LYS A 213 -13.60 -5.32 13.32
C LYS A 213 -14.27 -4.05 13.83
N LYS A 214 -13.66 -3.32 14.79
CA LYS A 214 -14.19 -2.05 15.32
C LYS A 214 -13.65 -0.80 14.65
N LEU A 215 -12.78 -0.92 13.64
CA LEU A 215 -12.21 0.25 12.95
C LEU A 215 -13.33 0.94 12.19
N THR A 216 -13.61 2.21 12.51
CA THR A 216 -14.79 2.91 11.95
C THR A 216 -14.47 3.76 10.73
N MET A 217 -13.25 4.26 10.65
CA MET A 217 -12.77 5.12 9.57
C MET A 217 -11.29 4.90 9.32
N LEU A 218 -10.88 5.07 8.06
CA LEU A 218 -9.48 5.00 7.67
C LEU A 218 -9.18 6.06 6.61
N SER A 219 -8.09 6.81 6.77
CA SER A 219 -7.64 7.80 5.79
C SER A 219 -6.24 7.46 5.32
N PHE A 220 -6.10 7.12 4.04
CA PHE A 220 -4.80 6.90 3.43
C PHE A 220 -4.14 8.24 3.06
N PRO A 221 -2.89 8.48 3.46
CA PRO A 221 -2.15 9.68 3.08
C PRO A 221 -1.87 9.82 1.57
N ASP A 222 -1.68 11.07 1.12
CA ASP A 222 -1.38 11.39 -0.29
C ASP A 222 -0.14 10.69 -0.86
N GLY A 223 0.82 10.34 0.01
CA GLY A 223 2.05 9.64 -0.38
C GLY A 223 1.84 8.15 -0.70
N VAL A 224 0.69 7.57 -0.36
CA VAL A 224 0.37 6.16 -0.62
C VAL A 224 -0.11 6.00 -2.06
N THR A 225 0.68 5.29 -2.87
CA THR A 225 0.38 5.11 -4.31
C THR A 225 -0.41 3.84 -4.62
N LYS A 226 -0.56 2.92 -3.66
CA LYS A 226 -1.24 1.62 -3.84
C LYS A 226 -2.04 1.29 -2.59
N ILE A 227 -3.28 0.83 -2.77
CA ILE A 227 -4.01 0.18 -1.68
C ILE A 227 -3.64 -1.31 -1.68
N PRO A 228 -3.04 -1.86 -0.61
CA PRO A 228 -2.54 -3.23 -0.61
C PRO A 228 -3.63 -4.30 -0.67
N GLU A 229 -3.22 -5.52 -1.02
CA GLU A 229 -4.06 -6.71 -0.89
C GLU A 229 -4.51 -6.92 0.57
N GLN A 230 -5.77 -7.32 0.74
CA GLN A 230 -6.41 -7.62 2.01
C GLN A 230 -6.30 -6.51 3.07
N CYS A 231 -6.00 -5.27 2.68
CA CYS A 231 -5.62 -4.20 3.59
C CYS A 231 -6.60 -4.01 4.75
N CYS A 232 -7.90 -4.04 4.46
CA CYS A 232 -9.01 -3.92 5.38
C CYS A 232 -9.99 -5.11 5.29
N HIS A 233 -9.51 -6.30 4.91
CA HIS A 233 -10.36 -7.49 4.84
C HIS A 233 -11.05 -7.73 6.20
N ASN A 234 -12.36 -7.98 6.16
CA ASN A 234 -13.22 -8.22 7.32
C ASN A 234 -13.17 -7.11 8.39
N CYS A 235 -13.00 -5.86 7.97
CA CYS A 235 -13.19 -4.68 8.82
C CYS A 235 -14.69 -4.34 8.92
N GLU A 236 -15.45 -5.19 9.62
CA GLU A 236 -16.92 -5.14 9.64
C GLU A 236 -17.50 -3.77 10.07
N GLY A 237 -16.81 -3.04 10.95
CA GLY A 237 -17.20 -1.73 11.46
C GLY A 237 -16.80 -0.53 10.60
N LEU A 238 -16.05 -0.75 9.50
CA LEU A 238 -15.49 0.33 8.68
C LEU A 238 -16.59 1.00 7.87
N LYS A 239 -16.92 2.25 8.23
CA LYS A 239 -18.00 3.04 7.60
C LYS A 239 -17.52 3.89 6.45
N SER A 240 -16.28 4.39 6.53
CA SER A 240 -15.73 5.33 5.55
C SER A 240 -14.24 5.11 5.33
N VAL A 241 -13.80 5.30 4.09
CA VAL A 241 -12.41 5.26 3.68
C VAL A 241 -12.11 6.48 2.83
N THR A 242 -11.05 7.22 3.18
CA THR A 242 -10.52 8.30 2.34
C THR A 242 -9.34 7.77 1.55
N PHE A 243 -9.48 7.75 0.22
CA PHE A 243 -8.42 7.32 -0.70
C PHE A 243 -7.49 8.49 -1.06
N PRO A 244 -6.21 8.21 -1.37
CA PRO A 244 -5.29 9.22 -1.90
C PRO A 244 -5.79 9.76 -3.25
N PRO A 245 -5.44 10.99 -3.64
CA PRO A 245 -5.91 11.60 -4.89
C PRO A 245 -5.46 10.85 -6.15
N PHE A 246 -4.33 10.12 -6.06
CA PHE A 246 -3.77 9.33 -7.13
C PHE A 246 -3.27 7.99 -6.59
N ILE A 247 -3.92 6.90 -7.01
CA ILE A 247 -3.44 5.54 -6.75
C ILE A 247 -3.22 4.80 -8.07
N SER A 248 -2.29 3.85 -8.08
CA SER A 248 -2.07 3.00 -9.24
C SER A 248 -3.06 1.84 -9.27
N SER A 249 -3.46 1.32 -8.10
CA SER A 249 -4.33 0.15 -7.99
C SER A 249 -4.94 0.00 -6.59
N VAL A 250 -6.04 -0.74 -6.53
CA VAL A 250 -6.57 -1.34 -5.29
C VAL A 250 -6.34 -2.85 -5.32
N GLY A 251 -5.73 -3.40 -4.28
CA GLY A 251 -5.33 -4.80 -4.20
C GLY A 251 -6.48 -5.80 -4.14
N LEU A 252 -6.15 -7.08 -4.27
CA LEU A 252 -7.09 -8.19 -4.13
C LEU A 252 -7.71 -8.16 -2.73
N PHE A 253 -9.03 -8.41 -2.62
CA PHE A 253 -9.73 -8.50 -1.33
C PHE A 253 -9.58 -7.28 -0.40
N ALA A 254 -9.17 -6.12 -0.92
CA ALA A 254 -8.70 -5.00 -0.10
C ALA A 254 -9.71 -4.54 0.97
N PHE A 255 -11.00 -4.57 0.66
CA PHE A 255 -12.11 -4.22 1.55
C PHE A 255 -13.18 -5.33 1.56
N GLU A 256 -12.80 -6.57 1.27
CA GLU A 256 -13.72 -7.71 1.35
C GLU A 256 -14.38 -7.77 2.75
N GLU A 257 -15.69 -8.02 2.79
CA GLU A 257 -16.49 -8.14 4.02
C GLU A 257 -16.45 -6.89 4.93
N CYS A 258 -16.20 -5.70 4.35
CA CYS A 258 -16.45 -4.41 5.03
C CYS A 258 -17.95 -4.09 5.07
N TYR A 259 -18.71 -4.84 5.87
CA TYR A 259 -20.17 -4.78 5.88
C TYR A 259 -20.74 -3.39 6.18
N SER A 260 -20.04 -2.53 6.92
CA SER A 260 -20.52 -1.18 7.27
C SER A 260 -20.16 -0.08 6.27
N LEU A 261 -19.36 -0.37 5.23
CA LEU A 261 -18.82 0.64 4.33
C LEU A 261 -19.96 1.27 3.52
N GLN A 262 -20.10 2.59 3.57
CA GLN A 262 -21.30 3.28 3.04
C GLN A 262 -21.14 3.82 1.62
N SER A 263 -19.93 4.27 1.27
CA SER A 263 -19.64 4.86 -0.03
C SER A 263 -18.16 4.71 -0.36
N VAL A 264 -17.85 4.59 -1.65
CA VAL A 264 -16.48 4.53 -2.16
C VAL A 264 -16.30 5.58 -3.24
N GLU A 265 -15.38 6.52 -3.02
CA GLU A 265 -14.95 7.51 -4.01
C GLU A 265 -13.45 7.36 -4.27
N ILE A 266 -13.07 6.97 -5.49
CA ILE A 266 -11.68 6.87 -5.92
C ILE A 266 -11.47 7.83 -7.09
N LYS A 267 -10.84 8.98 -6.83
CA LYS A 267 -10.69 10.06 -7.82
C LYS A 267 -9.87 9.68 -9.05
N ASN A 268 -8.77 8.97 -8.86
CA ASN A 268 -7.93 8.48 -9.95
C ASN A 268 -7.31 7.14 -9.58
N CYS A 269 -7.54 6.14 -10.43
CA CYS A 269 -6.88 4.84 -10.34
C CYS A 269 -6.26 4.50 -11.71
N GLN A 270 -4.94 4.26 -11.75
CA GLN A 270 -4.22 4.14 -13.02
C GLN A 270 -4.49 2.82 -13.76
N TYR A 271 -4.54 1.71 -13.03
CA TYR A 271 -4.54 0.37 -13.62
C TYR A 271 -5.84 -0.38 -13.30
N CYS A 272 -6.00 -0.89 -12.08
CA CYS A 272 -7.08 -1.80 -11.75
C CYS A 272 -7.58 -1.66 -10.31
N ILE A 273 -8.82 -2.11 -10.09
CA ILE A 273 -9.35 -2.48 -8.79
C ILE A 273 -9.43 -4.01 -8.78
N GLY A 274 -8.75 -4.64 -7.82
CA GLY A 274 -8.51 -6.07 -7.79
C GLY A 274 -9.76 -6.94 -7.63
N LYS A 275 -9.58 -8.24 -7.87
CA LYS A 275 -10.59 -9.27 -7.61
C LYS A 275 -11.09 -9.16 -6.17
N MET A 276 -12.41 -9.24 -6.00
CA MET A 276 -13.10 -9.23 -4.70
C MET A 276 -12.79 -8.01 -3.82
N ALA A 277 -12.31 -6.89 -4.39
CA ALA A 277 -11.88 -5.73 -3.61
C ALA A 277 -12.99 -5.16 -2.69
N PHE A 278 -14.26 -5.23 -3.09
CA PHE A 278 -15.42 -4.84 -2.29
C PHE A 278 -16.43 -5.99 -2.14
N TYR A 279 -15.96 -7.23 -2.19
CA TYR A 279 -16.80 -8.42 -2.04
C TYR A 279 -17.60 -8.38 -0.74
N LYS A 280 -18.92 -8.58 -0.81
CA LYS A 280 -19.87 -8.50 0.30
C LYS A 280 -19.85 -7.19 1.11
N CYS A 281 -19.47 -6.07 0.50
CA CYS A 281 -19.67 -4.75 1.11
C CYS A 281 -21.16 -4.33 1.02
N SER A 282 -22.00 -5.00 1.80
CA SER A 282 -23.46 -4.98 1.64
C SER A 282 -24.12 -3.63 1.95
N ASN A 283 -23.45 -2.70 2.63
CA ASN A 283 -23.97 -1.35 2.90
C ASN A 283 -23.47 -0.25 1.95
N ILE A 284 -22.63 -0.55 0.95
CA ILE A 284 -22.22 0.47 -0.01
C ILE A 284 -23.46 0.92 -0.78
N THR A 285 -23.74 2.22 -0.78
CA THR A 285 -24.84 2.86 -1.52
C THR A 285 -24.37 3.51 -2.81
N SER A 286 -23.11 3.96 -2.84
CA SER A 286 -22.51 4.62 -3.99
C SER A 286 -21.06 4.21 -4.22
N LEU A 287 -20.74 3.97 -5.49
CA LEU A 287 -19.41 3.71 -5.99
C LEU A 287 -19.11 4.72 -7.10
N SER A 288 -18.16 5.62 -6.86
CA SER A 288 -17.69 6.58 -7.87
C SER A 288 -16.20 6.37 -8.12
N ILE A 289 -15.88 5.95 -9.34
CA ILE A 289 -14.51 5.82 -9.81
C ILE A 289 -14.25 6.92 -10.83
N GLY A 290 -13.27 7.76 -10.55
CA GLY A 290 -12.84 8.81 -11.46
C GLY A 290 -11.94 8.27 -12.57
N ARG A 291 -11.12 9.13 -13.15
CA ARG A 291 -10.55 8.90 -14.48
C ARG A 291 -9.47 7.81 -14.47
N THR A 292 -9.09 7.37 -15.67
CA THR A 292 -7.94 6.50 -16.01
C THR A 292 -8.05 5.01 -15.74
N LEU A 293 -8.98 4.53 -14.88
CA LEU A 293 -9.10 3.11 -14.56
C LEU A 293 -9.29 2.26 -15.82
N LYS A 294 -8.61 1.10 -15.90
CA LYS A 294 -8.71 0.14 -17.01
C LYS A 294 -9.62 -1.02 -16.72
N GLU A 295 -9.70 -1.44 -15.46
CA GLU A 295 -10.33 -2.71 -15.11
C GLU A 295 -10.92 -2.71 -13.69
N LEU A 296 -12.11 -3.33 -13.58
CA LEU A 296 -12.62 -3.90 -12.34
C LEU A 296 -12.44 -5.43 -12.38
N GLY A 297 -11.80 -6.00 -11.36
CA GLY A 297 -11.52 -7.42 -11.28
C GLY A 297 -12.77 -8.28 -11.02
N ASP A 298 -12.59 -9.60 -11.02
CA ASP A 298 -13.67 -10.55 -10.79
C ASP A 298 -14.31 -10.34 -9.41
N GLU A 299 -15.64 -10.46 -9.34
CA GLU A 299 -16.42 -10.37 -8.11
C GLU A 299 -16.17 -9.07 -7.30
N CYS A 300 -15.68 -8.01 -7.96
CA CYS A 300 -15.24 -6.78 -7.32
C CYS A 300 -16.30 -6.19 -6.37
N CYS A 301 -17.57 -6.14 -6.82
CA CYS A 301 -18.71 -5.65 -6.06
C CYS A 301 -19.77 -6.74 -5.82
N TYR A 302 -19.37 -8.02 -5.81
CA TYR A 302 -20.29 -9.13 -5.56
C TYR A 302 -21.02 -8.94 -4.21
N LYS A 303 -22.34 -9.07 -4.19
CA LYS A 303 -23.20 -8.85 -3.00
C LYS A 303 -23.03 -7.47 -2.34
N CYS A 304 -22.78 -6.42 -3.13
CA CYS A 304 -23.02 -5.04 -2.67
C CYS A 304 -24.53 -4.73 -2.73
N GLU A 305 -25.32 -5.36 -1.85
CA GLU A 305 -26.79 -5.43 -1.94
C GLU A 305 -27.49 -4.05 -1.90
N LYS A 306 -26.90 -3.05 -1.23
CA LYS A 306 -27.42 -1.67 -1.18
C LYS A 306 -26.84 -0.74 -2.26
N LEU A 307 -26.03 -1.24 -3.19
CA LEU A 307 -25.39 -0.39 -4.20
C LEU A 307 -26.43 0.16 -5.17
N GLU A 308 -26.70 1.46 -5.11
CA GLU A 308 -27.72 2.14 -5.92
C GLU A 308 -27.09 2.96 -7.04
N LYS A 309 -25.98 3.65 -6.74
CA LYS A 309 -25.32 4.59 -7.66
C LYS A 309 -23.92 4.11 -8.04
N VAL A 310 -23.70 3.91 -9.34
CA VAL A 310 -22.40 3.51 -9.88
C VAL A 310 -21.96 4.49 -10.97
N GLU A 311 -20.82 5.15 -10.76
CA GLU A 311 -20.18 6.03 -11.73
C GLU A 311 -18.83 5.42 -12.15
N LEU A 312 -18.73 5.03 -13.42
CA LEU A 312 -17.54 4.41 -14.00
C LEU A 312 -16.89 5.34 -15.04
N PRO A 313 -15.55 5.40 -15.15
CA PRO A 313 -14.88 6.16 -16.18
C PRO A 313 -14.96 5.44 -17.53
N SER A 314 -15.04 6.20 -18.63
CA SER A 314 -15.06 5.66 -20.00
C SER A 314 -13.78 4.92 -20.40
N SER A 315 -12.71 5.01 -19.60
CA SER A 315 -11.43 4.36 -19.87
C SER A 315 -11.39 2.86 -19.56
N ILE A 316 -12.39 2.33 -18.84
CA ILE A 316 -12.45 0.91 -18.50
C ILE A 316 -12.66 0.08 -19.77
N THR A 317 -11.85 -0.95 -19.92
CA THR A 317 -11.93 -1.93 -21.00
C THR A 317 -12.42 -3.29 -20.53
N ARG A 318 -12.48 -3.54 -19.22
CA ARG A 318 -12.91 -4.82 -18.64
C ARG A 318 -13.69 -4.65 -17.33
N LEU A 319 -14.84 -5.32 -17.27
CA LEU A 319 -15.54 -5.67 -16.04
C LEU A 319 -15.38 -7.17 -15.81
N GLY A 320 -14.87 -7.57 -14.64
CA GLY A 320 -14.61 -8.97 -14.32
C GLY A 320 -15.87 -9.82 -14.24
N THR A 321 -15.65 -11.14 -14.15
CA THR A 321 -16.70 -12.13 -13.95
C THR A 321 -17.44 -11.84 -12.63
N CYS A 322 -18.78 -11.92 -12.63
CA CYS A 322 -19.61 -11.66 -11.45
C CYS A 322 -19.41 -10.27 -10.80
N CYS A 323 -18.88 -9.27 -11.53
CA CYS A 323 -18.43 -8.00 -10.94
C CYS A 323 -19.50 -7.29 -10.09
N PHE A 324 -20.76 -7.25 -10.56
CA PHE A 324 -21.89 -6.64 -9.85
C PHE A 324 -22.97 -7.67 -9.47
N MET A 325 -22.64 -8.96 -9.47
CA MET A 325 -23.59 -10.02 -9.12
C MET A 325 -24.19 -9.78 -7.73
N LYS A 326 -25.51 -9.88 -7.63
CA LYS A 326 -26.33 -9.61 -6.42
C LYS A 326 -26.20 -8.18 -5.87
N CYS A 327 -25.93 -7.20 -6.72
CA CYS A 327 -26.20 -5.79 -6.40
C CYS A 327 -27.70 -5.51 -6.55
N SER A 328 -28.51 -6.06 -5.64
CA SER A 328 -29.97 -6.11 -5.75
C SER A 328 -30.65 -4.73 -5.73
N SER A 329 -29.98 -3.69 -5.20
CA SER A 329 -30.49 -2.32 -5.20
C SER A 329 -30.08 -1.48 -6.42
N LEU A 330 -29.23 -2.00 -7.31
CA LEU A 330 -28.73 -1.25 -8.46
C LEU A 330 -29.87 -0.99 -9.44
N ALA A 331 -30.29 0.26 -9.58
CA ALA A 331 -31.43 0.64 -10.42
C ALA A 331 -31.04 1.02 -11.85
N SER A 332 -29.89 1.66 -12.02
CA SER A 332 -29.37 2.03 -13.33
C SER A 332 -27.85 2.02 -13.37
N ILE A 333 -27.27 1.74 -14.54
CA ILE A 333 -25.82 1.85 -14.76
C ILE A 333 -25.50 2.23 -16.21
N LYS A 334 -24.51 3.13 -16.38
CA LYS A 334 -23.91 3.42 -17.68
C LYS A 334 -22.61 2.64 -17.81
N LEU A 335 -22.52 1.77 -18.82
CA LEU A 335 -21.30 1.01 -19.05
C LEU A 335 -20.21 1.86 -19.74
N PRO A 336 -18.91 1.58 -19.50
CA PRO A 336 -17.79 2.32 -20.09
C PRO A 336 -17.69 2.20 -21.62
N GLU A 337 -17.47 3.30 -22.33
CA GLU A 337 -17.45 3.36 -23.81
C GLU A 337 -16.47 2.39 -24.49
N LYS A 338 -15.38 2.02 -23.83
CA LYS A 338 -14.35 1.11 -24.37
C LYS A 338 -14.57 -0.37 -24.01
N LEU A 339 -15.68 -0.70 -23.37
CA LEU A 339 -16.02 -2.06 -23.01
C LEU A 339 -16.40 -2.86 -24.28
N SER A 340 -15.81 -4.04 -24.45
CA SER A 340 -16.11 -4.92 -25.59
C SER A 340 -17.06 -6.07 -25.25
N LYS A 341 -17.23 -6.40 -23.97
CA LYS A 341 -18.08 -7.50 -23.53
C LYS A 341 -18.67 -7.28 -22.14
N VAL A 342 -19.82 -7.88 -21.89
CA VAL A 342 -20.38 -8.05 -20.53
C VAL A 342 -20.13 -9.49 -20.09
N SER A 343 -19.35 -9.65 -19.03
CA SER A 343 -18.80 -10.96 -18.61
C SER A 343 -19.82 -11.87 -17.91
N TYR A 344 -19.45 -13.13 -17.71
CA TYR A 344 -20.22 -14.16 -17.01
C TYR A 344 -20.83 -13.63 -15.71
N ASN A 345 -22.15 -13.81 -15.53
CA ASN A 345 -22.91 -13.39 -14.33
C ASN A 345 -22.71 -11.92 -13.90
N CYS A 346 -22.22 -11.03 -14.76
CA CYS A 346 -21.77 -9.69 -14.34
C CYS A 346 -22.84 -8.92 -13.53
N PHE A 347 -24.11 -9.05 -13.91
CA PHE A 347 -25.27 -8.45 -13.26
C PHE A 347 -26.30 -9.49 -12.77
N ASP A 348 -25.91 -10.76 -12.57
CA ASP A 348 -26.87 -11.78 -12.08
C ASP A 348 -27.44 -11.37 -10.73
N GLY A 349 -28.77 -11.33 -10.61
CA GLY A 349 -29.48 -10.95 -9.38
C GLY A 349 -29.47 -9.46 -9.08
N CYS A 350 -29.21 -8.59 -10.07
CA CYS A 350 -29.50 -7.16 -9.98
C CYS A 350 -31.02 -6.91 -10.11
N GLU A 351 -31.77 -7.29 -9.08
CA GLU A 351 -33.24 -7.34 -9.13
C GLU A 351 -33.91 -5.99 -9.40
N LYS A 352 -33.36 -4.87 -8.91
CA LYS A 352 -33.89 -3.52 -9.19
C LYS A 352 -33.39 -2.89 -10.49
N LEU A 353 -32.54 -3.55 -11.27
CA LEU A 353 -31.96 -2.95 -12.48
C LEU A 353 -33.05 -2.71 -13.52
N GLU A 354 -33.36 -1.44 -13.75
CA GLU A 354 -34.39 -0.99 -14.69
C GLU A 354 -33.81 -0.34 -15.95
N GLU A 355 -32.59 0.17 -15.91
CA GLU A 355 -31.97 0.87 -17.04
C GLU A 355 -30.47 0.54 -17.15
N ILE A 356 -29.99 0.22 -18.36
CA ILE A 356 -28.58 -0.03 -18.61
C ILE A 356 -28.12 0.55 -19.95
N VAL A 357 -27.27 1.57 -19.90
CA VAL A 357 -26.72 2.16 -21.12
C VAL A 357 -25.54 1.30 -21.58
N ILE A 358 -25.77 0.51 -22.63
CA ILE A 358 -24.74 -0.29 -23.31
C ILE A 358 -24.06 0.57 -24.39
N PRO A 359 -22.72 0.68 -24.42
CA PRO A 359 -21.99 1.40 -25.45
C PRO A 359 -21.88 0.57 -26.73
N GLU A 360 -21.72 1.24 -27.87
CA GLU A 360 -21.57 0.60 -29.18
C GLU A 360 -20.36 -0.35 -29.26
N GLY A 361 -19.33 -0.16 -28.42
CA GLY A 361 -18.18 -1.05 -28.40
C GLY A 361 -18.47 -2.49 -27.94
N VAL A 362 -19.60 -2.74 -27.27
CA VAL A 362 -19.91 -4.08 -26.75
C VAL A 362 -20.40 -4.98 -27.86
N VAL A 363 -19.73 -6.13 -27.99
CA VAL A 363 -19.97 -7.13 -29.04
C VAL A 363 -20.40 -8.51 -28.50
N VAL A 364 -20.18 -8.79 -27.22
CA VAL A 364 -20.54 -10.07 -26.58
C VAL A 364 -21.23 -9.84 -25.23
N PHE A 365 -22.33 -10.55 -24.99
CA PHE A 365 -22.83 -10.82 -23.64
C PHE A 365 -22.57 -12.29 -23.30
N GLU A 366 -21.80 -12.55 -22.24
CA GLU A 366 -21.48 -13.91 -21.81
C GLU A 366 -22.64 -14.57 -21.05
N GLU A 367 -22.49 -15.86 -20.74
CA GLU A 367 -23.51 -16.68 -20.09
C GLU A 367 -24.01 -16.04 -18.78
N CYS A 368 -25.33 -16.05 -18.62
CA CYS A 368 -26.03 -15.52 -17.44
C CYS A 368 -25.73 -14.04 -17.07
N ALA A 369 -25.17 -13.23 -17.99
CA ALA A 369 -24.74 -11.85 -17.69
C ALA A 369 -25.81 -10.97 -16.99
N PHE A 370 -27.09 -11.16 -17.31
CA PHE A 370 -28.25 -10.45 -16.74
C PHE A 370 -29.27 -11.39 -16.09
N LYS A 371 -28.85 -12.59 -15.69
CA LYS A 371 -29.75 -13.56 -15.05
C LYS A 371 -30.44 -12.92 -13.83
N ASN A 372 -31.70 -13.25 -13.59
CA ASN A 372 -32.51 -12.73 -12.49
C ASN A 372 -32.61 -11.18 -12.40
N CYS A 373 -32.38 -10.44 -13.50
CA CYS A 373 -32.68 -9.00 -13.56
C CYS A 373 -34.19 -8.78 -13.79
N VAL A 374 -35.01 -9.06 -12.77
CA VAL A 374 -36.48 -9.15 -12.88
C VAL A 374 -37.17 -7.85 -13.32
N ASN A 375 -36.55 -6.70 -13.08
CA ASN A 375 -37.09 -5.38 -13.44
C ASN A 375 -36.51 -4.81 -14.75
N LEU A 376 -35.57 -5.51 -15.38
CA LEU A 376 -34.96 -5.06 -16.63
C LEU A 376 -36.01 -5.09 -17.73
N LYS A 377 -36.21 -3.97 -18.42
CA LYS A 377 -37.24 -3.82 -19.46
C LYS A 377 -36.58 -3.94 -20.84
N LYS A 378 -37.37 -4.25 -21.88
CA LYS A 378 -36.96 -4.11 -23.28
C LYS A 378 -36.17 -2.81 -23.53
N LYS A 379 -36.74 -1.67 -23.16
CA LYS A 379 -36.16 -0.35 -23.48
C LYS A 379 -34.87 -0.04 -22.71
N SER A 380 -34.48 -0.88 -21.76
CA SER A 380 -33.35 -0.64 -20.88
C SER A 380 -32.00 -0.62 -21.59
N PHE A 381 -31.89 -1.12 -22.83
CA PHE A 381 -30.65 -1.16 -23.64
C PHE A 381 -30.45 0.08 -24.54
N SER A 382 -31.17 1.19 -24.31
CA SER A 382 -31.20 2.36 -25.20
C SER A 382 -29.92 3.21 -25.15
N GLY A 383 -28.86 2.75 -25.82
CA GLY A 383 -27.68 3.54 -26.22
C GLY A 383 -27.52 3.70 -27.74
N CYS A 384 -28.37 3.03 -28.53
CA CYS A 384 -28.32 3.03 -29.99
C CYS A 384 -29.51 3.82 -30.57
N SER A 385 -29.24 4.75 -31.48
CA SER A 385 -30.25 5.60 -32.09
C SER A 385 -31.11 4.84 -33.11
N ASN A 386 -32.23 4.25 -32.66
CA ASN A 386 -33.56 4.27 -33.29
C ASN A 386 -34.51 3.26 -32.60
N LEU A 387 -35.71 3.73 -32.27
CA LEU A 387 -36.72 3.07 -31.43
C LEU A 387 -37.29 1.77 -32.03
N GLU A 388 -36.76 0.63 -31.57
CA GLU A 388 -37.45 -0.59 -31.11
C GLU A 388 -36.34 -1.55 -30.64
N LEU A 389 -36.63 -2.43 -29.68
CA LEU A 389 -35.65 -3.30 -29.03
C LEU A 389 -34.66 -3.95 -30.02
N VAL A 390 -33.42 -3.48 -30.00
CA VAL A 390 -32.30 -4.15 -30.63
C VAL A 390 -31.17 -4.05 -29.62
N VAL A 391 -30.75 -5.21 -29.07
CA VAL A 391 -29.40 -5.35 -28.52
C VAL A 391 -28.48 -4.63 -29.51
N PRO A 392 -27.57 -3.72 -29.10
CA PRO A 392 -26.78 -2.92 -30.03
C PRO A 392 -26.34 -3.76 -31.23
N SER A 393 -26.48 -3.25 -32.47
CA SER A 393 -26.18 -4.05 -33.68
C SER A 393 -24.75 -4.59 -33.71
N THR A 394 -23.90 -4.08 -32.82
CA THR A 394 -22.54 -4.51 -32.55
C THR A 394 -22.47 -5.85 -31.79
N VAL A 395 -23.49 -6.23 -31.02
CA VAL A 395 -23.54 -7.51 -30.29
C VAL A 395 -23.80 -8.66 -31.25
N THR A 396 -22.78 -9.47 -31.47
CA THR A 396 -22.81 -10.63 -32.37
C THR A 396 -23.00 -11.95 -31.64
N GLU A 397 -22.80 -11.99 -30.32
CA GLU A 397 -22.86 -13.20 -29.49
C GLU A 397 -23.66 -12.98 -28.20
N LEU A 398 -24.60 -13.90 -27.94
CA LEU A 398 -25.39 -13.98 -26.71
C LEU A 398 -25.14 -15.33 -26.05
N GLY A 399 -24.60 -15.31 -24.83
CA GLY A 399 -24.34 -16.51 -24.04
C GLY A 399 -25.63 -17.17 -23.55
N GLU A 400 -25.52 -18.44 -23.18
CA GLU A 400 -26.66 -19.21 -22.65
C GLU A 400 -27.26 -18.52 -21.41
N ASN A 401 -28.59 -18.59 -21.26
CA ASN A 401 -29.30 -18.06 -20.10
C ASN A 401 -29.02 -16.57 -19.76
N CYS A 402 -28.48 -15.78 -20.70
CA CYS A 402 -28.07 -14.39 -20.48
C CYS A 402 -29.17 -13.55 -19.82
N PHE A 403 -30.43 -13.76 -20.22
CA PHE A 403 -31.61 -13.07 -19.71
C PHE A 403 -32.58 -13.98 -18.93
N LEU A 404 -32.11 -15.14 -18.47
CA LEU A 404 -32.95 -16.06 -17.70
C LEU A 404 -33.51 -15.36 -16.45
N GLY A 405 -34.84 -15.36 -16.30
CA GLY A 405 -35.51 -14.69 -15.17
C GLY A 405 -35.75 -13.18 -15.37
N CYS A 406 -35.40 -12.60 -16.52
CA CYS A 406 -35.78 -11.23 -16.88
C CYS A 406 -37.25 -11.17 -17.31
N LEU A 407 -38.17 -11.07 -16.35
CA LEU A 407 -39.62 -11.17 -16.59
C LEU A 407 -40.22 -10.06 -17.46
N LYS A 408 -39.54 -8.92 -17.60
CA LYS A 408 -40.02 -7.75 -18.37
C LYS A 408 -39.29 -7.58 -19.71
N VAL A 409 -38.57 -8.62 -20.12
CA VAL A 409 -37.89 -8.70 -21.42
C VAL A 409 -38.54 -9.84 -22.21
N ASP A 410 -39.60 -9.53 -22.96
CA ASP A 410 -40.21 -10.52 -23.87
C ASP A 410 -39.22 -10.88 -25.00
N ASP A 411 -39.06 -12.19 -25.25
CA ASP A 411 -38.19 -12.85 -26.25
C ASP A 411 -37.21 -11.94 -27.00
N MET A 412 -36.00 -11.75 -26.45
CA MET A 412 -34.88 -11.16 -27.18
C MET A 412 -34.30 -12.21 -28.14
N THR A 413 -34.93 -12.38 -29.29
CA THR A 413 -34.35 -13.15 -30.37
C THR A 413 -33.36 -12.28 -31.14
N LYS A 414 -32.23 -12.88 -31.53
CA LYS A 414 -31.27 -12.28 -32.45
C LYS A 414 -32.02 -11.97 -33.76
N LYS A 415 -32.03 -10.72 -34.23
CA LYS A 415 -32.39 -10.47 -35.64
C LYS A 415 -31.27 -11.09 -36.48
N GLU A 416 -31.64 -12.02 -37.36
CA GLU A 416 -30.73 -12.68 -38.32
C GLU A 416 -30.01 -11.68 -39.21
#